data_AF-A0A7V4JSX3-F1
#
_entry.id   AF-A0A7V4JSX3-F1
#
_cell.length_a   1.000
_cell.length_b   1.000
_cell.length_c   1.000
_cell.angle_alpha   90.00
_cell.angle_beta   90.00
_cell.angle_gamma   90.00
#
_symmetry.space_group_name_H-M   'P 1'
#
loop_
_entity.id
_entity.type
_entity.pdbx_description
1 polymer ?
#
loop_
_entity_poly.entity_id
_entity_poly.type
_entity_poly.pdbx_seq_one_letter_code
_entity_poly.pdbx_strand_id
1 'polypeptide(L)'
;MWTVITAFAFAATAAQADTKTFGSIIGDAAKIQRDAEAISSQLKLKSPDYDLVKTKSADLSKDIQELRDDLAAFESSHPNLTGQQKKDWEMVKTKAELLLIFSDTKNSLLNSGDLQKNRAMLRAYSDGIAKRAAMLQQTAKKLDR
;
A
#
# COMPACT_ATOMS: atom_id res chain seq x y z
N MET A 1 -33.76 -27.30 -39.25
CA MET A 1 -33.09 -26.03 -39.59
C MET A 1 -33.50 -25.00 -38.53
N TRP A 2 -32.54 -24.20 -38.06
CA TRP A 2 -32.63 -23.03 -37.16
C TRP A 2 -32.00 -23.18 -35.76
N THR A 3 -30.73 -22.80 -35.75
CA THR A 3 -29.88 -22.30 -34.67
C THR A 3 -30.41 -20.97 -34.14
N VAL A 4 -30.35 -20.72 -32.82
CA VAL A 4 -30.07 -19.38 -32.30
C VAL A 4 -29.12 -19.51 -31.11
N ILE A 5 -27.90 -19.05 -31.35
CA ILE A 5 -26.86 -18.75 -30.36
C ILE A 5 -27.18 -17.35 -29.83
N THR A 6 -27.26 -17.15 -28.51
CA THR A 6 -27.16 -15.82 -27.89
C THR A 6 -26.85 -15.99 -26.41
N ALA A 7 -25.96 -15.27 -25.76
CA ALA A 7 -24.69 -14.64 -26.10
C ALA A 7 -24.04 -14.41 -24.73
N PHE A 8 -22.72 -14.57 -24.65
CA PHE A 8 -21.93 -14.29 -23.45
C PHE A 8 -22.11 -12.83 -23.02
N ALA A 9 -22.78 -12.61 -21.88
CA ALA A 9 -22.82 -11.32 -21.20
C ALA A 9 -22.09 -11.42 -19.86
N PHE A 10 -20.75 -11.53 -19.88
CA PHE A 10 -19.94 -11.48 -18.66
C PHE A 10 -18.69 -10.58 -18.76
N ALA A 11 -18.48 -9.87 -19.87
CA ALA A 11 -17.26 -9.09 -20.06
C ALA A 11 -17.27 -7.71 -19.36
N ALA A 12 -18.44 -7.17 -18.99
CA ALA A 12 -18.54 -5.80 -18.46
C ALA A 12 -18.33 -5.70 -16.93
N THR A 13 -18.55 -6.79 -16.18
CA THR A 13 -18.42 -6.79 -14.71
C THR A 13 -16.98 -6.90 -14.23
N ALA A 14 -16.10 -7.54 -15.00
CA ALA A 14 -14.69 -7.69 -14.63
C ALA A 14 -13.93 -6.36 -14.65
N ALA A 15 -14.19 -5.50 -15.65
CA ALA A 15 -13.50 -4.22 -15.79
C ALA A 15 -13.87 -3.19 -14.69
N GLN A 16 -15.11 -3.24 -14.16
CA GLN A 16 -15.55 -2.31 -13.10
C GLN A 16 -15.10 -2.75 -11.69
N ALA A 17 -14.86 -4.05 -11.47
CA ALA A 17 -14.38 -4.58 -10.18
C ALA A 17 -12.90 -4.24 -9.93
N ASP A 18 -12.10 -4.20 -11.01
CA ASP A 18 -10.69 -3.81 -10.96
C ASP A 18 -10.53 -2.33 -10.54
N THR A 19 -11.36 -1.42 -11.07
CA THR A 19 -11.21 0.04 -10.82
C THR A 19 -11.43 0.42 -9.36
N LYS A 20 -12.42 -0.20 -8.70
CA LYS A 20 -12.71 0.08 -7.29
C LYS A 20 -11.60 -0.41 -6.37
N THR A 21 -10.98 -1.54 -6.70
CA THR A 21 -9.91 -2.13 -5.90
C THR A 21 -8.61 -1.35 -6.04
N PHE A 22 -8.20 -1.03 -7.26
CA PHE A 22 -7.04 -0.17 -7.47
C PHE A 22 -7.27 1.21 -6.85
N GLY A 23 -8.48 1.75 -6.91
CA GLY A 23 -8.86 2.98 -6.21
C GLY A 23 -8.60 2.93 -4.70
N SER A 24 -8.95 1.82 -4.03
CA SER A 24 -8.70 1.63 -2.59
C SER A 24 -7.20 1.56 -2.28
N ILE A 25 -6.46 0.72 -3.01
CA ILE A 25 -5.00 0.56 -2.88
C ILE A 25 -4.28 1.90 -3.14
N ILE A 26 -4.72 2.68 -4.13
CA ILE A 26 -4.20 4.03 -4.42
C ILE A 26 -4.46 4.97 -3.24
N GLY A 27 -5.65 4.89 -2.64
CA GLY A 27 -6.04 5.67 -1.47
C GLY A 27 -5.16 5.37 -0.27
N ASP A 28 -5.01 4.10 0.07
CA ASP A 28 -4.20 3.67 1.22
C ASP A 28 -2.73 3.97 1.01
N ALA A 29 -2.19 3.69 -0.18
CA ALA A 29 -0.82 4.08 -0.52
C ALA A 29 -0.60 5.60 -0.38
N ALA A 30 -1.60 6.43 -0.72
CA ALA A 30 -1.50 7.88 -0.53
C ALA A 30 -1.52 8.30 0.94
N LYS A 31 -2.33 7.66 1.80
CA LYS A 31 -2.30 7.92 3.25
C LYS A 31 -0.95 7.52 3.85
N ILE A 32 -0.48 6.31 3.55
CA ILE A 32 0.81 5.78 4.01
C ILE A 32 1.95 6.71 3.60
N GLN A 33 1.94 7.21 2.36
CA GLN A 33 2.94 8.19 1.91
C GLN A 33 2.94 9.44 2.78
N ARG A 34 1.78 10.07 2.98
CA ARG A 34 1.65 11.32 3.75
C ARG A 34 2.10 11.12 5.20
N ASP A 35 1.72 10.02 5.82
CA ASP A 35 2.07 9.74 7.21
C ASP A 35 3.56 9.46 7.38
N ALA A 36 4.15 8.69 6.45
CA ALA A 36 5.58 8.46 6.43
C ALA A 36 6.39 9.75 6.21
N GLU A 37 5.94 10.64 5.32
CA GLU A 37 6.53 11.96 5.09
C GLU A 37 6.41 12.86 6.33
N ALA A 38 5.27 12.84 7.01
CA ALA A 38 5.04 13.60 8.24
C ALA A 38 5.98 13.13 9.36
N ILE A 39 6.14 11.81 9.54
CA ILE A 39 7.09 11.25 10.52
C ILE A 39 8.52 11.64 10.17
N SER A 40 8.93 11.50 8.90
CA SER A 40 10.28 11.89 8.47
C SER A 40 10.56 13.36 8.74
N SER A 41 9.58 14.23 8.46
CA SER A 41 9.67 15.66 8.70
C SER A 41 9.82 15.98 10.18
N GLN A 42 9.06 15.30 11.04
CA GLN A 42 9.18 15.45 12.49
C GLN A 42 10.56 15.02 13.00
N LEU A 43 11.10 13.92 12.47
CA LEU A 43 12.43 13.43 12.80
C LEU A 43 13.57 14.29 12.22
N LYS A 44 13.29 15.28 11.35
CA LYS A 44 14.29 16.25 10.87
C LYS A 44 14.44 17.46 11.80
N LEU A 45 13.45 17.75 12.64
CA LEU A 45 13.49 18.88 13.57
C LEU A 45 14.65 18.76 14.57
N LYS A 46 15.21 19.88 15.03
CA LYS A 46 16.34 19.87 15.99
C LYS A 46 15.99 19.08 17.26
N SER A 47 14.77 19.29 17.77
CA SER A 47 14.18 18.54 18.89
C SER A 47 12.88 17.88 18.41
N PRO A 48 12.91 16.62 17.95
CA PRO A 48 11.71 15.91 17.54
C PRO A 48 10.77 15.66 18.72
N ASP A 49 9.47 15.86 18.51
CA ASP A 49 8.44 15.32 19.41
C ASP A 49 8.30 13.82 19.15
N TYR A 50 8.86 13.00 20.04
CA TYR A 50 8.85 11.54 19.91
C TYR A 50 7.50 10.92 20.22
N ASP A 51 6.64 11.58 21.00
CA ASP A 51 5.29 11.08 21.26
C ASP A 51 4.40 11.32 20.04
N LEU A 52 4.54 12.46 19.36
CA LEU A 52 3.93 12.67 18.06
C LEU A 52 4.43 11.66 17.01
N VAL A 53 5.72 11.33 17.00
CA VAL A 53 6.28 10.29 16.12
C VAL A 53 5.65 8.93 16.39
N LYS A 54 5.43 8.55 17.66
CA LYS A 54 4.76 7.30 18.01
C LYS A 54 3.32 7.29 17.55
N THR A 55 2.56 8.36 17.82
CA THR A 55 1.15 8.49 17.39
C THR A 55 1.03 8.36 15.88
N LYS A 56 1.79 9.15 15.12
CA LYS A 56 1.80 9.05 13.65
C LYS A 56 2.27 7.69 13.14
N SER A 57 3.14 7.02 13.89
CA SER A 57 3.58 5.67 13.53
C SER A 57 2.51 4.60 13.79
N ALA A 58 1.65 4.81 14.78
CA ALA A 58 0.48 3.97 15.00
C ALA A 58 -0.55 4.17 13.87
N ASP A 59 -0.80 5.42 13.47
CA ASP A 59 -1.66 5.76 12.33
C ASP A 59 -1.13 5.11 11.04
N LEU A 60 0.17 5.27 10.75
CA LEU A 60 0.83 4.61 9.62
C LEU A 60 0.68 3.08 9.67
N SER A 61 0.81 2.47 10.85
CA SER A 61 0.69 1.02 10.99
C SER A 61 -0.74 0.55 10.73
N LYS A 62 -1.73 1.35 11.11
CA LYS A 62 -3.14 1.09 10.80
C LYS A 62 -3.40 1.17 9.30
N ASP A 63 -2.95 2.23 8.62
CA ASP A 63 -3.12 2.37 7.17
C ASP A 63 -2.43 1.23 6.40
N ILE A 64 -1.30 0.75 6.91
CA ILE A 64 -0.60 -0.40 6.34
C ILE A 64 -1.39 -1.70 6.54
N GLN A 65 -2.07 -1.84 7.68
CA GLN A 65 -2.97 -2.98 7.90
C GLN A 65 -4.19 -2.92 6.97
N GLU A 66 -4.79 -1.74 6.78
CA GLU A 66 -5.88 -1.52 5.81
C GLU A 66 -5.44 -1.96 4.40
N LEU A 67 -4.24 -1.55 3.96
CA LEU A 67 -3.66 -1.99 2.69
C LEU A 67 -3.51 -3.53 2.61
N ARG A 68 -3.09 -4.20 3.69
CA ARG A 68 -2.97 -5.68 3.70
C ARG A 68 -4.32 -6.35 3.54
N ASP A 69 -5.33 -5.83 4.23
CA ASP A 69 -6.68 -6.37 4.21
C ASP A 69 -7.29 -6.18 2.81
N ASP A 70 -7.08 -5.02 2.18
CA ASP A 70 -7.49 -4.75 0.80
C ASP A 70 -6.84 -5.69 -0.21
N LEU A 71 -5.53 -5.96 -0.05
CA LEU A 71 -4.82 -6.92 -0.90
C LEU A 71 -5.42 -8.32 -0.75
N ALA A 72 -5.65 -8.79 0.48
CA ALA A 72 -6.23 -10.11 0.74
C ALA A 72 -7.69 -10.23 0.24
N ALA A 73 -8.47 -9.16 0.38
CA ALA A 73 -9.84 -9.08 -0.11
C ALA A 73 -9.89 -9.18 -1.65
N PHE A 74 -8.94 -8.56 -2.36
CA PHE A 74 -8.85 -8.67 -3.81
C PHE A 74 -8.57 -10.11 -4.25
N GLU A 75 -7.58 -10.77 -3.63
CA GLU A 75 -7.24 -12.17 -3.98
C GLU A 75 -8.41 -13.11 -3.77
N SER A 76 -9.17 -12.89 -2.70
CA SER A 76 -10.34 -13.71 -2.36
C SER A 76 -11.51 -13.47 -3.31
N SER A 77 -11.68 -12.24 -3.80
CA SER A 77 -12.78 -11.87 -4.70
C SER A 77 -12.51 -12.13 -6.18
N HIS A 78 -11.25 -12.32 -6.57
CA HIS A 78 -10.84 -12.52 -7.97
C HIS A 78 -10.02 -13.81 -8.17
N PRO A 79 -10.59 -15.01 -7.90
CA PRO A 79 -9.87 -16.28 -8.08
C PRO A 79 -9.48 -16.56 -9.54
N ASN A 80 -10.15 -15.91 -10.50
CA ASN A 80 -10.02 -16.16 -11.93
C ASN A 80 -9.47 -14.96 -12.71
N LEU A 81 -8.38 -14.36 -12.22
CA LEU A 81 -7.65 -13.33 -12.98
C LEU A 81 -7.14 -13.88 -14.32
N THR A 82 -7.29 -13.09 -15.38
CA THR A 82 -6.66 -13.38 -16.69
C THR A 82 -5.14 -13.33 -16.59
N GLY A 83 -4.42 -13.88 -17.58
CA GLY A 83 -2.95 -13.90 -17.56
C GLY A 83 -2.31 -12.50 -17.46
N GLN A 84 -2.93 -11.49 -18.07
CA GLN A 84 -2.46 -10.10 -17.97
C GLN A 84 -2.77 -9.50 -16.58
N GLN A 85 -4.00 -9.65 -16.09
CA GLN A 85 -4.38 -9.19 -14.74
C GLN A 85 -3.54 -9.84 -13.64
N LYS A 86 -3.16 -11.12 -13.79
CA LYS A 86 -2.23 -11.78 -12.85
C LYS A 86 -0.88 -11.09 -12.80
N LYS A 87 -0.29 -10.75 -13.96
CA LYS A 87 1.00 -10.05 -14.00
C LYS A 87 0.91 -8.66 -13.36
N ASP A 88 -0.17 -7.96 -13.66
CA ASP A 88 -0.43 -6.62 -13.12
C ASP A 88 -0.63 -6.65 -11.61
N TRP A 89 -1.36 -7.66 -11.12
CA TRP A 89 -1.55 -7.92 -9.70
C TRP A 89 -0.24 -8.28 -8.98
N GLU A 90 0.58 -9.15 -9.56
CA GLU A 90 1.89 -9.53 -9.00
C GLU A 90 2.82 -8.32 -8.85
N MET A 91 2.77 -7.36 -9.78
CA MET A 91 3.52 -6.12 -9.66
C MET A 91 3.06 -5.26 -8.48
N VAL A 92 1.75 -5.23 -8.20
CA VAL A 92 1.18 -4.53 -7.05
C VAL A 92 1.57 -5.22 -5.75
N LYS A 93 1.41 -6.55 -5.66
CA LYS A 93 1.81 -7.33 -4.48
C LYS A 93 3.28 -7.14 -4.14
N THR A 94 4.17 -7.28 -5.13
CA THR A 94 5.62 -7.13 -4.91
C THR A 94 5.96 -5.76 -4.31
N LYS A 95 5.31 -4.69 -4.78
CA LYS A 95 5.54 -3.33 -4.26
C LYS A 95 4.96 -3.14 -2.86
N ALA A 96 3.80 -3.72 -2.60
CA ALA A 96 3.20 -3.72 -1.27
C ALA A 96 4.04 -4.51 -0.26
N GLU A 97 4.51 -5.71 -0.61
CA GLU A 97 5.38 -6.53 0.25
C GLU A 97 6.66 -5.80 0.66
N LEU A 98 7.31 -5.12 -0.30
CA LEU A 98 8.48 -4.28 0.01
C LEU A 98 8.15 -3.13 0.97
N LEU A 99 6.95 -2.57 0.88
CA LEU A 99 6.46 -1.54 1.81
C LEU A 99 6.25 -2.14 3.21
N LEU A 100 5.64 -3.32 3.30
CA LEU A 100 5.42 -4.04 4.56
C LEU A 100 6.73 -4.34 5.29
N ILE A 101 7.74 -4.88 4.59
CA ILE A 101 9.05 -5.18 5.19
C ILE A 101 9.70 -3.93 5.80
N PHE A 102 9.60 -2.79 5.10
CA PHE A 102 10.14 -1.52 5.60
C PHE A 102 9.38 -1.01 6.82
N SER A 103 8.06 -1.21 6.85
CA SER A 103 7.22 -0.88 7.99
C SER A 103 7.55 -1.73 9.21
N ASP A 104 7.68 -3.04 9.05
CA ASP A 104 8.02 -3.96 10.13
C ASP A 104 9.37 -3.62 10.75
N THR A 105 10.36 -3.30 9.90
CA THR A 105 11.68 -2.88 10.37
C THR A 105 11.62 -1.55 11.13
N LYS A 106 10.84 -0.57 10.65
CA LYS A 106 10.60 0.69 11.37
C LYS A 106 9.94 0.44 12.73
N ASN A 107 8.94 -0.43 12.79
CA ASN A 107 8.22 -0.75 14.03
C ASN A 107 9.13 -1.45 15.05
N SER A 108 10.01 -2.35 14.59
CA SER A 108 11.07 -2.92 15.45
C SER A 108 11.98 -1.83 16.03
N LEU A 109 12.41 -0.87 15.22
CA LEU A 109 13.23 0.26 15.69
C LEU A 109 12.50 1.15 16.69
N LEU A 110 11.20 1.42 16.48
CA LEU A 110 10.38 2.18 17.42
C LEU A 110 10.26 1.48 18.79
N ASN A 111 10.18 0.15 18.79
CA ASN A 111 10.00 -0.66 19.99
C ASN A 111 11.31 -1.00 20.71
N SER A 112 12.47 -0.76 20.08
CA SER A 112 13.80 -1.05 20.66
C SER A 112 14.25 -0.09 21.78
N GLY A 113 13.41 0.89 22.16
CA GLY A 113 13.55 1.67 23.40
C GLY A 113 14.19 3.06 23.26
N ASP A 114 15.28 3.20 22.48
CA ASP A 114 15.96 4.50 22.34
C ASP A 114 15.70 5.15 20.97
N LEU A 115 14.59 5.89 20.90
CA LEU A 115 14.17 6.62 19.69
C LEU A 115 15.17 7.71 19.28
N GLN A 116 15.90 8.27 20.24
CA GLN A 116 16.89 9.31 19.96
C GLN A 116 18.11 8.72 19.25
N LYS A 117 18.62 7.59 19.72
CA LYS A 117 19.71 6.85 19.04
C LYS A 117 19.28 6.35 17.66
N ASN A 118 18.04 5.90 17.53
CA ASN A 118 17.53 5.37 16.27
C ASN A 118 16.98 6.43 15.32
N ARG A 119 17.02 7.71 15.68
CA ARG A 119 16.41 8.81 14.92
C ARG A 119 16.78 8.80 13.44
N ALA A 120 18.07 8.63 13.12
CA ALA A 120 18.55 8.62 11.75
C ALA A 120 17.99 7.43 10.95
N MET A 121 17.94 6.25 11.57
CA MET A 121 17.36 5.05 10.95
C MET A 121 15.85 5.18 10.80
N LEU A 122 15.12 5.62 11.83
CA LEU A 122 13.68 5.86 11.78
C LEU A 122 13.32 6.82 10.64
N ARG A 123 14.10 7.90 10.48
CA ARG A 123 13.91 8.84 9.37
C ARG A 123 14.15 8.17 8.03
N ALA A 124 15.23 7.41 7.88
CA ALA A 124 15.55 6.73 6.63
C ALA A 124 14.48 5.69 6.25
N TYR A 125 13.95 4.94 7.22
CA TYR A 125 12.84 4.02 6.98
C TYR A 125 11.56 4.76 6.62
N SER A 126 11.21 5.85 7.31
CA SER A 126 10.08 6.70 6.94
C SER A 126 10.21 7.27 5.52
N ASP A 127 11.38 7.81 5.15
CA ASP A 127 11.65 8.26 3.78
C ASP A 127 11.53 7.11 2.76
N GLY A 128 11.97 5.90 3.14
CA GLY A 128 11.89 4.70 2.33
C GLY A 128 10.47 4.17 2.13
N ILE A 129 9.63 4.26 3.16
CA ILE A 129 8.20 3.91 3.12
C ILE A 129 7.46 4.89 2.21
N ALA A 130 7.68 6.20 2.39
CA ALA A 130 7.05 7.23 1.55
C ALA A 130 7.32 7.00 0.05
N LYS A 131 8.59 6.75 -0.32
CA LYS A 131 8.95 6.45 -1.71
C LYS A 131 8.29 5.19 -2.26
N ARG A 132 8.17 4.13 -1.44
CA ARG A 132 7.53 2.87 -1.84
C ARG A 132 6.03 3.03 -1.99
N ALA A 133 5.40 3.74 -1.07
CA ALA A 133 3.98 4.09 -1.14
C ALA A 133 3.68 4.90 -2.41
N ALA A 134 4.51 5.89 -2.75
CA ALA A 134 4.39 6.63 -4.01
C ALA A 134 4.54 5.72 -5.25
N MET A 135 5.51 4.79 -5.24
CA MET A 135 5.67 3.82 -6.35
C MET A 135 4.48 2.86 -6.47
N LEU A 136 3.93 2.40 -5.35
CA LEU A 136 2.73 1.56 -5.31
C LEU A 136 1.54 2.33 -5.90
N GLN A 137 1.33 3.57 -5.46
CA GLN A 137 0.29 4.45 -5.99
C GLN A 137 0.41 4.66 -7.51
N GLN A 138 1.63 4.95 -8.01
CA GLN A 138 1.86 5.12 -9.45
C GLN A 138 1.62 3.85 -10.25
N THR A 139 1.94 2.69 -9.67
CA THR A 139 1.75 1.39 -10.33
C THR A 139 0.27 1.06 -10.38
N ALA A 140 -0.43 1.15 -9.26
CA ALA A 140 -1.87 0.94 -9.20
C ALA A 140 -2.63 1.91 -10.13
N LYS A 141 -2.27 3.20 -10.16
CA LYS A 141 -2.85 4.19 -11.11
C LYS A 141 -2.65 3.86 -12.58
N LYS A 142 -1.56 3.18 -12.94
CA LYS A 142 -1.32 2.75 -14.33
C LYS A 142 -2.19 1.55 -14.70
N LEU A 143 -2.51 0.71 -13.72
CA LEU A 143 -3.30 -0.51 -13.87
C LEU A 143 -4.81 -0.25 -13.74
N ASP A 144 -5.18 0.86 -13.09
CA ASP A 144 -6.55 1.38 -12.99
C ASP A 144 -7.09 2.00 -14.30
N ARG A 145 -6.30 2.02 -15.37
CA ARG A 145 -6.60 2.71 -16.64
C ARG A 145 -7.02 1.76 -17.77
#